data_AF-A0A4Y5Z3Z2-F1
#
_entry.id   AF-A0A4Y5Z3Z2-F1
#
_cell.length_a   1.000
_cell.length_b   1.000
_cell.length_c   1.000
_cell.angle_alpha   90.00
_cell.angle_beta   90.00
_cell.angle_gamma   90.00
#
_symmetry.space_group_name_H-M   'P 1'
#
loop_
_entity.id
_entity.type
_entity.pdbx_description
1 polymer ?
#
loop_
_entity_poly.entity_id
_entity_poly.type
_entity_poly.pdbx_seq_one_letter_code
_entity_poly.pdbx_strand_id
1 'polypeptide(L)'
;MELSGFLAAMREREELSLRGLKERAADLDHAYIYRLEKGDRTSPSVDVRQKLAQALRLSEREAQVLELLAEQSVDDALYRLMLTDLRTPWEDMRDAARLSFRGERPTTEEAWMKRIQMIQDL
;
A
#
# COMPACT_ATOMS: atom_id res chain seq x y z
N MET A 1 -2.36 8.25 -1.46
CA MET A 1 -1.28 7.27 -1.42
C MET A 1 -1.37 6.38 -2.65
N GLU A 2 -0.31 6.40 -3.45
CA GLU A 2 -0.14 5.59 -4.65
C GLU A 2 0.87 4.46 -4.37
N LEU A 3 0.82 3.37 -5.15
CA LEU A 3 1.79 2.28 -5.05
C LEU A 3 3.25 2.78 -5.12
N SER A 4 3.53 3.70 -6.04
CA SER A 4 4.86 4.26 -6.25
C SER A 4 5.40 4.97 -5.00
N GLY A 5 4.57 5.79 -4.36
CA GLY A 5 4.90 6.49 -3.13
C GLY A 5 5.11 5.53 -1.96
N PHE A 6 4.29 4.48 -1.87
CA PHE A 6 4.46 3.44 -0.86
C PHE A 6 5.78 2.68 -1.02
N LEU A 7 6.11 2.22 -2.23
CA LEU A 7 7.35 1.49 -2.49
C LEU A 7 8.59 2.33 -2.19
N ALA A 8 8.58 3.60 -2.59
CA ALA A 8 9.66 4.53 -2.27
C ALA A 8 9.83 4.71 -0.75
N ALA A 9 8.73 4.95 -0.02
CA ALA A 9 8.75 5.11 1.43
C ALA A 9 9.27 3.86 2.16
N MET A 10 8.85 2.66 1.73
CA MET A 10 9.32 1.41 2.32
C MET A 10 10.79 1.15 2.01
N ARG A 11 11.26 1.49 0.80
CA ARG A 11 12.69 1.37 0.44
C ARG A 11 13.55 2.32 1.27
N GLU A 12 13.09 3.56 1.46
CA GLU A 12 13.77 4.56 2.28
C GLU A 12 13.83 4.13 3.75
N ARG A 13 12.75 3.54 4.30
CA ARG A 13 12.73 2.97 5.65
C ARG A 13 13.80 1.89 5.86
N GLU A 14 14.01 1.04 4.85
CA GLU A 14 15.04 -0.01 4.88
C GLU A 14 16.45 0.50 4.57
N GLU A 15 16.62 1.82 4.38
CA GLU A 15 17.88 2.48 3.99
C GLU A 15 18.49 1.91 2.70
N LEU A 16 17.64 1.43 1.79
CA LEU A 16 18.06 0.78 0.57
C LEU A 16 18.21 1.76 -0.59
N SER A 17 19.34 1.67 -1.30
CA SER A 17 19.41 2.17 -2.68
C SER A 17 18.59 1.28 -3.61
N LEU A 18 18.27 1.77 -4.82
CA LEU A 18 17.63 0.94 -5.86
C LEU A 18 18.42 -0.34 -6.18
N ARG A 19 19.77 -0.26 -6.11
CA ARG A 19 20.66 -1.42 -6.31
C ARG A 19 20.58 -2.39 -5.13
N GLY A 20 20.57 -1.87 -3.90
CA GLY A 20 20.40 -2.71 -2.71
C GLY A 20 19.05 -3.43 -2.68
N LEU A 21 17.98 -2.77 -3.13
CA LEU A 21 16.67 -3.42 -3.25
C LEU A 21 16.69 -4.51 -4.33
N LYS A 22 17.32 -4.27 -5.49
CA LYS A 22 17.54 -5.30 -6.51
C LYS A 22 18.23 -6.54 -5.94
N GLU A 23 19.32 -6.34 -5.19
CA GLU A 23 20.10 -7.45 -4.60
C GLU A 23 19.26 -8.29 -3.64
N ARG A 24 18.31 -7.67 -2.91
CA ARG A 24 17.40 -8.39 -2.00
C ARG A 24 16.21 -9.04 -2.71
N ALA A 25 15.73 -8.47 -3.82
CA ALA A 25 14.49 -8.90 -4.47
C ALA A 25 14.67 -9.98 -5.54
N ALA A 26 15.67 -10.87 -5.38
CA ALA A 26 15.89 -12.04 -6.24
C ALA A 26 15.87 -11.70 -7.76
N ASP A 27 16.75 -10.78 -8.16
CA ASP A 27 16.97 -10.36 -9.56
C ASP A 27 15.84 -9.53 -10.22
N LEU A 28 15.00 -8.85 -9.44
CA LEU A 28 14.19 -7.76 -10.02
C LEU A 28 15.13 -6.68 -10.61
N ASP A 29 14.94 -6.35 -11.89
CA ASP A 29 15.74 -5.32 -12.54
C ASP A 29 15.56 -3.96 -11.82
N HIS A 30 16.67 -3.33 -11.43
CA HIS A 30 16.68 -1.98 -10.86
C HIS A 30 15.96 -0.94 -11.73
N ALA A 31 15.98 -1.08 -13.07
CA ALA A 31 15.25 -0.22 -13.98
C ALA A 31 13.72 -0.45 -13.88
N TYR A 32 13.30 -1.67 -13.55
CA TYR A 32 11.90 -1.97 -13.27
C TYR A 32 11.47 -1.41 -11.91
N ILE A 33 12.29 -1.57 -10.86
CA ILE A 33 12.06 -0.95 -9.54
C ILE A 33 11.92 0.57 -9.67
N TYR A 34 12.82 1.20 -10.42
CA TYR A 34 12.76 2.65 -10.69
C TYR A 34 11.44 3.04 -11.37
N ARG A 35 10.98 2.29 -12.38
CA ARG A 35 9.70 2.55 -13.05
C ARG A 35 8.50 2.40 -12.12
N LEU A 36 8.50 1.40 -11.24
CA LEU A 36 7.47 1.22 -10.22
C LEU A 36 7.42 2.44 -9.28
N GLU A 37 8.57 2.91 -8.79
CA GLU A 37 8.65 4.11 -7.93
C GLU A 37 8.32 5.42 -8.67
N LYS A 38 8.37 5.44 -10.00
CA LYS A 38 7.92 6.57 -10.82
C LYS A 38 6.46 6.50 -11.24
N GLY A 39 5.75 5.42 -10.89
CA GLY A 39 4.36 5.22 -11.31
C GLY A 39 4.21 4.96 -12.80
N ASP A 40 5.28 4.51 -13.47
CA ASP A 40 5.29 4.25 -14.91
C ASP A 40 4.60 2.91 -15.20
N ARG A 41 3.27 3.00 -15.22
CA ARG A 41 2.19 2.04 -15.51
C ARG A 41 2.60 0.62 -15.89
N THR A 42 2.70 -0.25 -14.90
CA THR A 42 2.17 -1.62 -14.92
C THR A 42 2.01 -2.07 -13.47
N SER A 43 0.80 -2.48 -13.07
CA SER A 43 0.63 -3.15 -11.78
C SER A 43 1.57 -4.34 -11.72
N PRO A 44 2.47 -4.41 -10.73
CA PRO A 44 3.42 -5.52 -10.62
C PRO A 44 2.67 -6.84 -10.50
N SER A 45 3.22 -7.92 -11.07
CA SER A 45 2.63 -9.26 -10.92
C SER A 45 2.64 -9.72 -9.46
N VAL A 46 1.84 -10.73 -9.12
CA VAL A 46 1.81 -11.31 -7.76
C VAL A 46 3.21 -11.73 -7.30
N ASP A 47 3.98 -12.41 -8.17
CA ASP A 47 5.36 -12.83 -7.87
C ASP A 47 6.28 -11.63 -7.57
N VAL A 48 6.17 -10.56 -8.36
CA VAL A 48 6.92 -9.32 -8.11
C VAL A 48 6.55 -8.72 -6.76
N ARG A 49 5.25 -8.65 -6.44
CA ARG A 49 4.79 -8.08 -5.15
C ARG A 49 5.28 -8.91 -3.96
N GLN A 50 5.27 -10.24 -4.06
CA GLN A 50 5.83 -11.12 -3.03
C GLN A 50 7.33 -10.89 -2.83
N LYS A 51 8.10 -10.79 -3.91
CA LYS A 51 9.54 -10.47 -3.85
C LYS A 51 9.80 -9.11 -3.21
N LEU A 52 9.03 -8.09 -3.58
CA LEU A 52 9.12 -6.76 -2.98
C LEU A 52 8.78 -6.79 -1.50
N ALA A 53 7.69 -7.47 -1.12
CA ALA A 53 7.28 -7.59 0.28
C ALA A 53 8.37 -8.23 1.15
N GLN A 54 9.01 -9.29 0.65
CA GLN A 54 10.12 -9.95 1.34
C GLN A 54 11.37 -9.05 1.41
N ALA A 55 11.76 -8.44 0.28
CA ALA A 55 12.97 -7.61 0.20
C ALA A 55 12.90 -6.34 1.06
N LEU A 56 11.71 -5.75 1.16
CA LEU A 56 11.38 -4.57 1.97
C LEU A 56 10.98 -4.90 3.40
N ARG A 57 11.01 -6.19 3.78
CA ARG A 57 10.64 -6.69 5.11
C ARG A 57 9.28 -6.16 5.58
N LEU A 58 8.31 -6.18 4.68
CA LEU A 58 6.97 -5.71 5.00
C LEU A 58 6.35 -6.58 6.09
N SER A 59 5.69 -5.95 7.04
CA SER A 59 4.79 -6.67 7.94
C SER A 59 3.60 -7.26 7.16
N GLU A 60 2.84 -8.15 7.78
CA GLU A 60 1.61 -8.69 7.18
C GLU A 60 0.65 -7.57 6.74
N ARG A 61 0.46 -6.57 7.61
CA ARG A 61 -0.38 -5.41 7.33
C ARG A 61 0.14 -4.58 6.16
N GLU A 62 1.46 -4.40 6.06
CA GLU A 62 2.08 -3.66 4.96
C GLU A 62 2.02 -4.42 3.64
N ALA A 63 2.16 -5.74 3.66
CA ALA A 63 1.97 -6.58 2.48
C ALA A 63 0.53 -6.51 1.98
N GLN A 64 -0.45 -6.49 2.89
CA GLN A 64 -1.85 -6.26 2.55
C GLN A 64 -2.08 -4.89 1.89
N VAL A 65 -1.45 -3.83 2.42
CA VAL A 65 -1.48 -2.49 1.81
C VAL A 65 -0.82 -2.49 0.42
N LEU A 66 0.30 -3.20 0.24
CA LEU A 66 0.96 -3.35 -1.06
C LEU A 66 0.01 -3.96 -2.11
N GLU A 67 -0.71 -5.03 -1.74
CA GLU A 67 -1.68 -5.68 -2.63
C GLU A 67 -2.82 -4.73 -3.00
N LEU A 68 -3.38 -3.99 -2.04
CA LEU A 68 -4.43 -3.01 -2.29
C LEU A 68 -3.96 -1.88 -3.22
N LEU A 69 -2.77 -1.33 -2.97
CA LEU A 69 -2.20 -0.24 -3.75
C LEU A 69 -1.82 -0.67 -5.18
N ALA A 70 -1.55 -1.96 -5.40
CA ALA A 70 -1.33 -2.49 -6.74
C ALA A 70 -2.60 -2.51 -7.61
N GLU A 71 -3.78 -2.45 -7.00
CA GLU A 71 -5.08 -2.41 -7.67
C GLU A 71 -5.65 -0.99 -7.78
N GLN A 72 -5.50 -0.18 -6.73
CA GLN A 72 -6.09 1.16 -6.66
C GLN A 72 -5.34 2.05 -5.66
N SER A 73 -5.39 3.36 -5.88
CA SER A 73 -4.88 4.29 -4.88
C SER A 73 -5.85 4.54 -3.73
N VAL A 74 -5.28 4.89 -2.58
CA VAL A 74 -6.00 5.07 -1.32
C VAL A 74 -5.80 6.51 -0.84
N ASP A 75 -6.81 7.09 -0.20
CA ASP A 75 -6.66 8.41 0.44
C ASP A 75 -5.55 8.39 1.51
N ASP A 76 -4.79 9.47 1.66
CA ASP A 76 -3.64 9.49 2.57
C ASP A 76 -4.03 9.30 4.03
N ALA A 77 -5.21 9.79 4.45
CA ALA A 77 -5.67 9.60 5.81
C ALA A 77 -6.06 8.13 6.06
N LEU A 78 -6.72 7.48 5.10
CA LEU A 78 -7.01 6.04 5.21
C LEU A 78 -5.74 5.20 5.21
N TYR A 79 -4.77 5.54 4.36
CA TYR A 79 -3.47 4.88 4.35
C TYR A 79 -2.74 4.98 5.71
N ARG A 80 -2.76 6.15 6.35
CA ARG A 80 -2.18 6.31 7.69
C ARG A 80 -2.87 5.40 8.71
N LEU A 81 -4.20 5.37 8.72
CA LEU A 81 -4.96 4.45 9.59
C LEU A 81 -4.58 2.99 9.35
N MET A 82 -4.41 2.57 8.09
CA MET A 82 -4.02 1.20 7.76
C MET A 82 -2.69 0.77 8.37
N LEU A 83 -1.77 1.72 8.60
CA LEU A 83 -0.47 1.45 9.20
C LEU A 83 -0.45 1.65 10.72
N THR A 84 -1.30 2.53 11.27
CA THR A 84 -1.26 2.89 12.69
C THR A 84 -2.29 2.17 13.54
N ASP A 85 -3.48 1.87 13.01
CA ASP A 85 -4.54 1.17 13.77
C ASP A 85 -4.56 -0.33 13.46
N LEU A 86 -3.69 -1.07 14.15
CA LEU A 86 -3.58 -2.52 13.98
C LEU A 86 -4.73 -3.31 14.62
N ARG A 87 -5.60 -2.65 15.41
CA ARG A 87 -6.73 -3.30 16.09
C ARG A 87 -7.92 -3.49 15.15
N THR A 88 -8.09 -2.59 14.20
CA THR A 88 -9.15 -2.68 13.21
C THR A 88 -8.82 -3.79 12.20
N PRO A 89 -9.75 -4.74 11.96
CA PRO A 89 -9.55 -5.80 10.98
C PRO A 89 -9.18 -5.25 9.59
N TRP A 90 -8.29 -5.96 8.89
CA TRP A 90 -7.86 -5.57 7.55
C TRP A 90 -9.02 -5.51 6.56
N GLU A 91 -9.93 -6.49 6.63
CA GLU A 91 -11.06 -6.59 5.72
C GLU A 91 -11.93 -5.32 5.77
N ASP A 92 -12.22 -4.80 6.96
CA ASP A 92 -13.03 -3.58 7.12
C ASP A 92 -12.35 -2.35 6.51
N MET A 93 -11.03 -2.23 6.67
CA MET A 93 -10.25 -1.15 6.06
C MET A 93 -10.19 -1.27 4.54
N ARG A 94 -9.99 -2.49 4.03
CA ARG A 94 -9.96 -2.79 2.59
C ARG A 94 -11.31 -2.51 1.95
N ASP A 95 -12.39 -2.92 2.61
CA ASP A 95 -13.75 -2.72 2.12
C ASP A 95 -14.10 -1.24 2.13
N ALA A 96 -13.72 -0.49 3.17
CA ALA A 96 -13.82 0.97 3.19
C ALA A 96 -13.07 1.63 2.03
N ALA A 97 -11.87 1.15 1.68
CA ALA A 97 -11.11 1.67 0.54
C ALA A 97 -11.79 1.40 -0.81
N ARG A 98 -12.55 0.31 -0.95
CA ARG A 98 -13.29 -0.08 -2.17
C ARG A 98 -14.66 0.59 -2.30
N LEU A 99 -15.13 1.28 -1.26
CA LEU A 99 -16.43 1.95 -1.31
C LEU A 99 -16.45 3.03 -2.40
N SER A 100 -17.54 3.02 -3.17
CA SER A 100 -17.87 4.13 -4.06
C SER A 100 -18.58 5.22 -3.27
N PHE A 101 -18.12 6.46 -3.40
CA PHE A 101 -18.73 7.63 -2.77
C PHE A 101 -19.56 8.38 -3.81
N ARG A 102 -20.87 8.49 -3.56
CA ARG A 102 -21.76 9.41 -4.30
C ARG A 102 -21.70 10.79 -3.63
N GLY A 103 -20.61 11.52 -3.85
CA GLY A 103 -20.35 12.81 -3.21
C GLY A 103 -18.90 12.96 -2.76
N GLU A 104 -18.65 13.78 -1.74
CA GLU A 104 -17.31 13.98 -1.20
C GLU A 104 -16.79 12.71 -0.49
N ARG A 105 -15.57 12.33 -0.86
CA ARG A 105 -14.82 11.24 -0.22
C ARG A 105 -14.27 11.75 1.13
N PRO A 106 -14.21 10.90 2.18
CA PRO A 106 -13.49 11.24 3.39
C PRO A 106 -12.02 11.56 3.08
N THR A 107 -11.48 12.60 3.72
CA THR A 107 -10.08 13.05 3.59
C THR A 107 -9.36 13.16 4.93
N THR A 108 -10.05 12.81 6.03
CA THR A 108 -9.51 12.83 7.40
C THR A 108 -9.62 11.46 8.04
N GLU A 109 -8.72 11.18 8.99
CA GLU A 109 -8.70 9.89 9.69
C GLU A 109 -10.00 9.67 10.48
N GLU A 110 -10.51 10.71 11.13
CA GLU A 110 -11.79 10.64 11.85
C GLU A 110 -12.97 10.27 10.92
N ALA A 111 -13.05 10.88 9.73
CA ALA A 111 -14.11 10.61 8.79
C ALA A 111 -14.01 9.19 8.19
N TRP A 112 -12.79 8.73 7.92
CA TRP A 112 -12.56 7.34 7.50
C TRP A 112 -12.91 6.34 8.59
N MET A 113 -12.55 6.62 9.84
CA MET A 113 -12.86 5.73 10.96
C MET A 113 -14.37 5.60 11.17
N LYS A 114 -15.12 6.71 11.09
CA LYS A 114 -16.59 6.68 11.09
C LYS A 114 -17.13 5.81 9.97
N ARG A 115 -16.51 5.84 8.78
CA ARG A 115 -16.94 5.04 7.63
C ARG A 115 -16.67 3.56 7.82
N ILE A 116 -15.52 3.19 8.37
CA ILE A 116 -15.16 1.81 8.70
C ILE A 116 -16.13 1.25 9.74
N GLN A 117 -16.44 2.02 10.80
CA GLN A 117 -17.41 1.59 11.81
C GLN A 117 -18.79 1.31 11.21
N MET A 118 -19.26 2.16 10.29
CA MET A 118 -20.53 1.93 9.60
C MET A 118 -20.54 0.64 8.76
N ILE A 119 -19.38 0.17 8.27
CA ILE A 119 -19.29 -1.10 7.53
C ILE A 119 -19.42 -2.28 8.48
N GLN A 120 -18.84 -2.20 9.67
CA GLN A 120 -18.91 -3.25 10.69
C GLN A 120 -20.34 -3.48 11.22
N ASP A 121 -21.17 -2.45 11.18
CA ASP A 121 -22.56 -2.49 11.68
C ASP A 121 -23.57 -3.03 10.63
N LEU A 122 -23.13 -3.43 9.43
CA LEU A 122 -23.95 -3.98 8.35
C LEU A 122 -23.95 -5.52 8.32
#